data_AF-A0A852LW27-F1
#
_entry.id   AF-A0A852LW27-F1
#
_cell.length_a   1.000
_cell.length_b   1.000
_cell.length_c   1.000
_cell.angle_alpha   90.00
_cell.angle_beta   90.00
_cell.angle_gamma   90.00
#
_symmetry.space_group_name_H-M   'P 1'
#
loop_
_entity.id
_entity.type
_entity.pdbx_description
1 polymer ?
#
loop_
_entity_poly.entity_id
_entity_poly.type
_entity_poly.pdbx_seq_one_letter_code
_entity_poly.pdbx_strand_id
1 'polypeptide(L)'
;LQNVRIDPSSISFNMWKDIPVPFYMSVYFFEVLNPKEVLQGAKPAVNQRGPYVYREFRYKTNITFNDNDTVSFLEYRKLFFRPDLSNGSEDEYIVVPNILMMGAAVMMEDLPNFVKILLSGALAGLKQEAFMNRTVREIMWGYEDPLIDTINALVPGLIPFKGKFGLFVELNNSNSGLFTVNTGMKNISKVHMVDSWNGLKKVNYWRSDGCNMINGTSGEMWPPFMPPTSLEFYSPDACRSMTLVYEQSGKFKGVPTYRFVAPKTLFANGTDYPPNEGFCPCLQSGIQNVSSCRLNAPMFISHPHFYNADPVLVDAVEGLKPSKDQHALFLDVHPVS
;
A
#
# COMPACT_ATOMS: atom_id res chain seq x y z
N LEU A 1 24.30 8.71 21.86
CA LEU A 1 24.40 8.95 20.40
C LEU A 1 25.03 7.77 19.64
N GLN A 2 26.05 7.08 20.17
CA GLN A 2 26.62 5.90 19.48
C GLN A 2 25.59 4.76 19.33
N ASN A 3 24.67 4.61 20.29
CA ASN A 3 23.67 3.54 20.32
C ASN A 3 22.47 3.71 19.36
N VAL A 4 22.47 4.68 18.44
CA VAL A 4 21.38 4.82 17.44
C VAL A 4 21.90 4.86 16.01
N ARG A 5 23.21 4.60 15.83
CA ARG A 5 23.82 4.43 14.52
C ARG A 5 23.55 3.03 13.98
N ILE A 6 23.53 2.90 12.66
CA ILE A 6 23.56 1.59 12.01
C ILE A 6 25.02 1.15 11.94
N ASP A 7 25.51 0.58 13.04
CA ASP A 7 26.89 0.11 13.19
C ASP A 7 26.88 -1.40 13.50
N PRO A 8 27.53 -2.27 12.70
CA PRO A 8 27.58 -3.72 12.93
C PRO A 8 28.04 -4.14 14.33
N SER A 9 28.82 -3.30 15.01
CA SER A 9 29.31 -3.56 16.38
C SER A 9 28.31 -3.19 17.47
N SER A 10 27.22 -2.50 17.12
CA SER A 10 26.21 -1.99 18.06
C SER A 10 25.06 -2.97 18.28
N ILE A 11 24.45 -2.90 19.47
CA ILE A 11 23.21 -3.65 19.78
C ILE A 11 22.07 -3.24 18.85
N SER A 12 21.99 -1.96 18.52
CA SER A 12 20.92 -1.37 17.71
C SER A 12 20.93 -1.88 16.27
N PHE A 13 22.09 -2.30 15.74
CA PHE A 13 22.16 -2.95 14.44
C PHE A 13 21.42 -4.29 14.42
N ASN A 14 21.50 -5.09 15.49
CA ASN A 14 20.76 -6.35 15.56
C ASN A 14 19.25 -6.10 15.57
N MET A 15 18.78 -5.09 16.32
CA MET A 15 17.37 -4.69 16.35
C MET A 15 16.90 -4.09 15.03
N TRP A 16 17.77 -3.39 14.30
CA TRP A 16 17.48 -2.85 12.98
C TRP A 16 17.39 -3.95 11.91
N LYS A 17 18.30 -4.94 11.99
CA LYS A 17 18.37 -6.08 11.08
C LYS A 17 17.22 -7.06 11.27
N ASP A 18 16.89 -7.38 12.52
CA ASP A 18 15.82 -8.30 12.91
C ASP A 18 14.97 -7.62 13.99
N ILE A 19 13.80 -7.12 13.59
CA ILE A 19 13.01 -6.22 14.43
C ILE A 19 12.37 -7.05 15.55
N PRO A 20 12.68 -6.79 16.84
CA PRO A 20 12.31 -7.67 17.95
C PRO A 20 10.86 -7.48 18.41
N VAL A 21 10.04 -6.74 17.67
CA VAL A 21 8.62 -6.49 17.98
C VAL A 21 7.70 -7.20 16.99
N PRO A 22 6.58 -7.79 17.46
CA PRO A 22 5.64 -8.44 16.56
C PRO A 22 4.84 -7.38 15.77
N PHE A 23 4.87 -7.48 14.45
CA PHE A 23 3.98 -6.74 13.57
C PHE A 23 2.73 -7.57 13.27
N TYR A 24 1.60 -6.88 13.13
CA TYR A 24 0.34 -7.48 12.76
C TYR A 24 -0.30 -6.69 11.63
N MET A 25 -0.70 -7.39 10.59
CA MET A 25 -1.52 -6.86 9.51
C MET A 25 -2.95 -7.35 9.71
N SER A 26 -3.88 -6.44 9.96
CA SER A 26 -5.31 -6.75 10.04
C SER A 26 -5.99 -6.31 8.75
N VAL A 27 -6.60 -7.26 8.03
CA VAL A 27 -7.27 -7.00 6.76
C VAL A 27 -8.79 -7.05 6.95
N TYR A 28 -9.47 -6.10 6.33
CA TYR A 28 -10.92 -6.02 6.30
C TYR A 28 -11.38 -5.95 4.84
N PHE A 29 -12.40 -6.73 4.49
CA PHE A 29 -13.00 -6.75 3.17
C PHE A 29 -14.39 -6.10 3.21
N PHE A 30 -14.76 -5.45 2.12
CA PHE A 30 -16.13 -5.00 1.91
C PHE A 30 -16.85 -6.01 1.02
N GLU A 31 -17.67 -6.86 1.65
CA GLU A 31 -18.54 -7.80 0.97
C GLU A 31 -19.69 -7.04 0.29
N VAL A 32 -19.89 -7.24 -1.01
CA VAL A 32 -20.98 -6.63 -1.78
C VAL A 32 -22.25 -7.44 -1.57
N LEU A 33 -23.29 -6.79 -1.03
CA LEU A 33 -24.55 -7.44 -0.65
C LEU A 33 -25.57 -7.51 -1.79
N ASN A 34 -25.48 -6.59 -2.77
CA ASN A 34 -26.46 -6.42 -3.85
C ASN A 34 -25.81 -6.40 -5.25
N PRO A 35 -24.97 -7.39 -5.62
CA PRO A 35 -24.21 -7.35 -6.87
C PRO A 35 -25.11 -7.30 -8.12
N LYS A 36 -26.30 -7.91 -8.10
CA LYS A 36 -27.22 -7.94 -9.25
C LYS A 36 -27.87 -6.58 -9.48
N GLU A 37 -28.25 -5.90 -8.40
CA GLU A 37 -28.85 -4.58 -8.41
C GLU A 37 -27.82 -3.53 -8.85
N VAL A 38 -26.56 -3.67 -8.42
CA VAL A 38 -25.47 -2.79 -8.87
C VAL A 38 -25.27 -2.87 -10.39
N LEU A 39 -25.38 -4.06 -10.99
CA LEU A 39 -25.34 -4.21 -12.45
C LEU A 39 -26.50 -3.52 -13.17
N GLN A 40 -27.59 -3.23 -12.47
CA GLN A 40 -28.74 -2.50 -12.99
C GLN A 40 -28.66 -0.98 -12.69
N GLY A 41 -27.56 -0.52 -12.09
CA GLY A 41 -27.32 0.88 -11.75
C GLY A 41 -27.71 1.27 -10.32
N ALA A 42 -28.07 0.32 -9.45
CA ALA A 42 -28.29 0.61 -8.04
C ALA A 42 -26.97 0.94 -7.32
N LYS A 43 -27.10 1.64 -6.20
CA LYS A 43 -25.96 1.96 -5.33
C LYS A 43 -25.41 0.68 -4.67
N PRO A 44 -24.08 0.45 -4.63
CA PRO A 44 -23.52 -0.69 -3.92
C PRO A 44 -23.77 -0.58 -2.41
N ALA A 45 -24.28 -1.66 -1.83
CA ALA A 45 -24.38 -1.86 -0.39
C ALA A 45 -23.33 -2.88 0.05
N VAL A 46 -22.52 -2.50 1.04
CA VAL A 46 -21.43 -3.35 1.52
C VAL A 46 -21.51 -3.64 3.01
N ASN A 47 -20.96 -4.78 3.40
CA ASN A 47 -20.72 -5.12 4.79
C ASN A 47 -19.22 -5.37 5.03
N GLN A 48 -18.68 -4.81 6.11
CA GLN A 48 -17.28 -5.05 6.46
C GLN A 48 -17.10 -6.44 7.09
N ARG A 49 -16.21 -7.25 6.52
CA ARG A 49 -15.80 -8.58 6.99
C ARG A 49 -14.37 -8.51 7.53
N GLY A 50 -14.15 -9.04 8.74
CA GLY A 50 -12.83 -9.10 9.36
C GLY A 50 -12.85 -8.77 10.87
N PRO A 51 -11.66 -8.59 11.49
CA PRO A 51 -10.35 -8.66 10.84
C PRO A 51 -9.94 -10.08 10.46
N TYR A 52 -9.18 -10.20 9.37
CA TYR A 52 -8.32 -11.34 9.07
C TYR A 52 -6.88 -10.94 9.41
N VAL A 53 -6.34 -11.49 10.48
CA VAL A 53 -5.09 -11.04 11.10
C VAL A 53 -3.92 -11.92 10.66
N TYR A 54 -2.84 -11.29 10.25
CA TYR A 54 -1.57 -11.94 9.92
C TYR A 54 -0.48 -11.41 10.83
N ARG A 55 0.31 -12.31 11.44
CA ARG A 55 1.56 -11.95 12.07
C ARG A 55 2.61 -11.74 10.98
N GLU A 56 3.22 -10.57 10.97
CA GLU A 56 4.26 -10.18 10.04
C GLU A 56 5.63 -10.27 10.74
N PHE A 57 6.57 -10.94 10.07
CA PHE A 57 7.99 -10.94 10.45
C PHE A 57 8.77 -10.15 9.40
N ARG A 58 9.59 -9.21 9.88
CA ARG A 58 10.44 -8.35 9.05
C ARG A 58 11.90 -8.60 9.36
N TYR A 59 12.70 -8.83 8.33
CA TYR A 59 14.14 -9.00 8.49
C TYR A 59 14.89 -8.47 7.27
N LYS A 60 16.10 -7.97 7.49
CA LYS A 60 16.95 -7.38 6.44
C LYS A 60 18.04 -8.36 6.02
N THR A 61 18.20 -8.53 4.71
CA THR A 61 19.24 -9.35 4.08
C THR A 61 20.04 -8.53 3.05
N ASN A 62 21.09 -9.15 2.48
CA ASN A 62 21.97 -8.52 1.49
C ASN A 62 22.49 -7.15 1.96
N ILE A 63 22.91 -7.09 3.22
CA ILE A 63 23.34 -5.86 3.88
C ILE A 63 24.77 -5.54 3.44
N THR A 64 24.94 -4.41 2.76
CA THR A 64 26.24 -3.94 2.25
C THR A 64 26.48 -2.52 2.75
N PHE A 65 27.58 -2.33 3.48
CA PHE A 65 28.03 -1.01 3.92
C PHE A 65 28.86 -0.34 2.83
N ASN A 66 28.62 0.94 2.60
CA ASN A 66 29.24 1.72 1.54
C ASN A 66 30.17 2.80 2.13
N ASP A 67 31.22 3.19 1.39
CA ASP A 67 32.22 4.18 1.84
C ASP A 67 31.63 5.61 2.05
N ASN A 68 30.43 5.84 1.53
CA ASN A 68 29.73 7.13 1.58
C ASN A 68 28.78 7.27 2.79
N ASP A 69 29.00 6.55 3.90
CA ASP A 69 28.15 6.60 5.12
C ASP A 69 26.71 6.08 4.88
N THR A 70 26.55 5.16 3.94
CA THR A 70 25.28 4.50 3.66
C THR A 70 25.37 2.99 3.79
N VAL A 71 24.21 2.35 3.94
CA VAL A 71 24.05 0.90 3.95
C VAL A 71 22.90 0.52 3.04
N SER A 72 23.12 -0.47 2.19
CA SER A 72 22.12 -1.03 1.27
C SER A 72 21.60 -2.36 1.81
N PHE A 73 20.29 -2.62 1.72
CA PHE A 73 19.67 -3.85 2.20
C PHE A 73 18.36 -4.16 1.47
N LEU A 74 17.96 -5.44 1.49
CA LEU A 74 16.62 -5.89 1.13
C LEU A 74 15.85 -6.23 2.40
N GLU A 75 14.64 -5.70 2.53
CA GLU A 75 13.76 -6.03 3.65
C GLU A 75 12.69 -7.03 3.22
N TYR A 76 12.69 -8.19 3.86
CA TYR A 76 11.74 -9.25 3.58
C TYR A 76 10.60 -9.26 4.58
N ARG A 77 9.39 -9.55 4.09
CA ARG A 77 8.18 -9.70 4.90
C ARG A 77 7.66 -11.13 4.80
N LYS A 78 7.42 -11.77 5.94
CA LYS A 78 6.74 -13.08 6.01
C LYS A 78 5.47 -12.95 6.82
N LEU A 79 4.35 -13.36 6.23
CA LEU A 79 3.02 -13.23 6.82
C LEU A 79 2.46 -14.62 7.17
N PHE A 80 1.99 -14.75 8.41
CA PHE A 80 1.40 -15.98 8.93
C PHE A 80 0.02 -15.68 9.50
N PHE A 81 -1.00 -16.36 8.99
CA PHE A 81 -2.37 -16.18 9.45
C PHE A 81 -2.52 -16.51 10.95
N ARG A 82 -3.31 -15.69 11.66
CA ARG A 82 -3.57 -15.81 13.10
C ARG A 82 -5.06 -16.04 13.32
N PRO A 83 -5.53 -17.30 13.26
CA PRO A 83 -6.94 -17.60 13.45
C PRO A 83 -7.45 -17.18 14.83
N ASP A 84 -6.59 -17.21 15.84
CA ASP A 84 -6.91 -16.81 17.22
C ASP A 84 -7.14 -15.31 17.42
N LEU A 85 -6.72 -14.48 16.45
CA LEU A 85 -6.93 -13.03 16.44
C LEU A 85 -7.89 -12.59 15.34
N SER A 86 -8.40 -13.52 14.53
CA SER A 86 -9.25 -13.25 13.37
C SER A 86 -10.71 -13.54 13.67
N ASN A 87 -11.62 -12.81 13.02
CA ASN A 87 -13.07 -13.01 13.16
C ASN A 87 -13.66 -13.94 12.08
N GLY A 88 -12.81 -14.75 11.44
CA GLY A 88 -13.18 -15.65 10.35
C GLY A 88 -11.99 -16.46 9.84
N SER A 89 -12.25 -17.43 8.97
CA SER A 89 -11.21 -18.24 8.30
C SER A 89 -10.78 -17.64 6.96
N GLU A 90 -9.56 -17.93 6.51
CA GLU A 90 -9.13 -17.63 5.14
C GLU A 90 -9.91 -18.41 4.06
N ASP A 91 -10.62 -19.47 4.47
CA ASP A 91 -11.48 -20.29 3.60
C ASP A 91 -12.90 -19.73 3.44
N GLU A 92 -13.22 -18.61 4.11
CA GLU A 92 -14.51 -17.95 3.96
C GLU A 92 -14.62 -17.26 2.61
N TYR A 93 -15.77 -17.45 1.97
CA TYR A 93 -16.12 -16.81 0.71
C TYR A 93 -16.64 -15.39 0.94
N ILE A 94 -16.16 -14.46 0.11
CA ILE A 94 -16.60 -13.07 0.10
C ILE A 94 -16.89 -12.65 -1.34
N VAL A 95 -18.03 -12.00 -1.54
CA VAL A 95 -18.39 -11.39 -2.83
C VAL A 95 -17.72 -10.03 -2.95
N VAL A 96 -16.84 -9.87 -3.93
CA VAL A 96 -16.10 -8.64 -4.22
C VAL A 96 -16.13 -8.31 -5.72
N PRO A 97 -15.84 -7.07 -6.13
CA PRO A 97 -15.61 -6.76 -7.55
C PRO A 97 -14.54 -7.69 -8.16
N ASN A 98 -14.76 -8.14 -9.40
CA ASN A 98 -13.77 -8.93 -10.13
C ASN A 98 -12.66 -8.01 -10.67
N ILE A 99 -11.65 -7.77 -9.83
CA ILE A 99 -10.58 -6.80 -10.08
C ILE A 99 -9.79 -7.17 -11.34
N LEU A 100 -9.54 -8.46 -11.59
CA LEU A 100 -8.83 -8.93 -12.79
C LEU A 100 -9.64 -8.58 -14.05
N MET A 101 -10.94 -8.86 -14.06
CA MET A 101 -11.80 -8.54 -15.19
C MET A 101 -11.91 -7.03 -15.40
N MET A 102 -12.10 -6.24 -14.34
CA MET A 102 -12.14 -4.78 -14.43
C MET A 102 -10.82 -4.20 -14.94
N GLY A 103 -9.69 -4.71 -14.47
CA GLY A 103 -8.37 -4.32 -14.96
C GLY A 103 -8.19 -4.62 -16.45
N ALA A 104 -8.56 -5.84 -16.87
CA ALA A 104 -8.57 -6.20 -18.28
C ALA A 104 -9.50 -5.28 -19.09
N ALA A 105 -10.70 -4.97 -18.60
CA ALA A 105 -11.66 -4.10 -19.28
C ALA A 105 -11.10 -2.70 -19.55
N VAL A 106 -10.43 -2.09 -18.56
CA VAL A 106 -9.78 -0.78 -18.73
C VAL A 106 -8.61 -0.86 -19.70
N MET A 107 -7.76 -1.89 -19.60
CA MET A 107 -6.64 -2.08 -20.55
C MET A 107 -7.11 -2.31 -21.99
N MET A 108 -8.33 -2.82 -22.19
CA MET A 108 -8.91 -3.04 -23.52
C MET A 108 -9.53 -1.79 -24.13
N GLU A 109 -9.74 -0.71 -23.36
CA GLU A 109 -10.45 0.50 -23.83
C GLU A 109 -9.76 1.15 -25.04
N ASP A 110 -8.44 1.07 -25.11
CA ASP A 110 -7.64 1.65 -26.20
C ASP A 110 -7.37 0.67 -27.36
N LEU A 111 -7.84 -0.59 -27.27
CA LEU A 111 -7.60 -1.59 -28.31
C LEU A 111 -8.51 -1.42 -29.55
N PRO A 112 -8.08 -1.93 -30.73
CA PRO A 112 -8.92 -1.92 -31.93
C PRO A 112 -10.25 -2.67 -31.73
N ASN A 113 -11.33 -2.17 -32.36
CA ASN A 113 -12.69 -2.72 -32.17
C ASN A 113 -12.81 -4.23 -32.45
N PHE A 114 -12.08 -4.76 -33.43
CA PHE A 114 -12.11 -6.20 -33.72
C PHE A 114 -11.53 -7.03 -32.56
N VAL A 115 -10.48 -6.53 -31.90
CA VAL A 115 -9.87 -7.17 -30.72
C VAL A 115 -10.82 -7.12 -29.54
N LYS A 116 -11.49 -5.97 -29.33
CA LYS A 116 -12.52 -5.81 -28.29
C LYS A 116 -13.65 -6.82 -28.46
N ILE A 117 -14.16 -7.02 -29.69
CA ILE A 117 -15.21 -8.02 -29.97
C ILE A 117 -14.73 -9.42 -29.63
N LEU A 118 -13.53 -9.78 -30.06
CA LEU A 118 -12.97 -11.11 -29.83
C LEU A 118 -12.75 -11.38 -28.33
N LEU A 119 -12.21 -10.42 -27.59
CA LEU A 119 -12.03 -10.52 -26.14
C LEU A 119 -13.36 -10.53 -25.39
N SER A 120 -14.35 -9.75 -25.83
CA SER A 120 -15.71 -9.80 -25.27
C SER A 120 -16.34 -11.18 -25.45
N GLY A 121 -16.16 -11.81 -26.61
CA GLY A 121 -16.58 -13.19 -26.85
C GLY A 121 -15.86 -14.19 -25.95
N ALA A 122 -14.55 -14.00 -25.74
CA ALA A 122 -13.76 -14.84 -24.83
C ALA A 122 -14.21 -14.70 -23.36
N LEU A 123 -14.44 -13.47 -22.89
CA LEU A 123 -14.98 -13.19 -21.56
C LEU A 123 -16.34 -13.85 -21.34
N ALA A 124 -17.24 -13.74 -22.32
CA ALA A 124 -18.55 -14.39 -22.28
C ALA A 124 -18.44 -15.92 -22.26
N GLY A 125 -17.55 -16.50 -23.09
CA GLY A 125 -17.29 -17.95 -23.12
C GLY A 125 -16.71 -18.49 -21.81
N LEU A 126 -15.86 -17.71 -21.15
CA LEU A 126 -15.31 -18.00 -19.82
C LEU A 126 -16.28 -17.71 -18.67
N LYS A 127 -17.47 -17.17 -18.96
CA LYS A 127 -18.47 -16.75 -17.96
C LYS A 127 -17.88 -15.80 -16.92
N GLN A 128 -17.05 -14.87 -17.37
CA GLN A 128 -16.48 -13.84 -16.50
C GLN A 128 -17.55 -12.82 -16.12
N GLU A 129 -17.74 -12.62 -14.81
CA GLU A 129 -18.71 -11.68 -14.24
C GLU A 129 -17.99 -10.48 -13.60
N ALA A 130 -18.72 -9.36 -13.44
CA ALA A 130 -18.20 -8.14 -12.82
C ALA A 130 -17.96 -8.27 -11.31
N PHE A 131 -18.62 -9.24 -10.68
CA PHE A 131 -18.38 -9.62 -9.28
C PHE A 131 -17.88 -11.06 -9.25
N MET A 132 -17.05 -11.35 -8.27
CA MET A 132 -16.55 -12.69 -8.02
C MET A 132 -16.83 -13.08 -6.58
N ASN A 133 -17.10 -14.38 -6.37
CA ASN A 133 -17.22 -14.96 -5.04
C ASN A 133 -16.04 -15.89 -4.80
N ARG A 134 -15.10 -15.46 -3.96
CA ARG A 134 -13.82 -16.14 -3.74
C ARG A 134 -13.47 -16.18 -2.27
N THR A 135 -12.62 -17.12 -1.89
CA THR A 135 -12.12 -17.18 -0.51
C THR A 135 -11.21 -15.99 -0.19
N VAL A 136 -11.15 -15.60 1.08
CA VAL A 136 -10.19 -14.60 1.56
C VAL A 136 -8.75 -14.95 1.15
N ARG A 137 -8.37 -16.24 1.21
CA ARG A 137 -7.06 -16.73 0.79
C ARG A 137 -6.79 -16.43 -0.69
N GLU A 138 -7.75 -16.72 -1.55
CA GLU A 138 -7.64 -16.47 -3.00
C GLU A 138 -7.53 -14.98 -3.30
N ILE A 139 -8.36 -14.14 -2.67
CA ILE A 139 -8.34 -12.68 -2.91
C ILE A 139 -7.00 -12.08 -2.47
N MET A 140 -6.47 -12.51 -1.32
CA MET A 140 -5.21 -12.03 -0.76
C MET A 140 -4.00 -12.52 -1.54
N TRP A 141 -3.84 -13.85 -1.62
CA TRP A 141 -2.58 -14.52 -2.00
C TRP A 141 -2.61 -15.09 -3.40
N GLY A 142 -3.78 -15.07 -4.01
CA GLY A 142 -3.97 -15.26 -5.43
C GLY A 142 -4.64 -16.57 -5.81
N TYR A 143 -5.32 -16.50 -6.95
CA TYR A 143 -6.01 -17.61 -7.62
C TYR A 143 -5.60 -17.65 -9.09
N GLU A 144 -5.74 -18.83 -9.71
CA GLU A 144 -5.55 -18.98 -11.15
C GLU A 144 -6.85 -18.63 -11.86
N ASP A 145 -6.75 -17.87 -12.95
CA ASP A 145 -7.89 -17.50 -13.78
C ASP A 145 -7.56 -17.71 -15.28
N PRO A 146 -8.35 -18.52 -16.01
CA PRO A 146 -8.16 -18.74 -17.44
C PRO A 146 -8.14 -17.46 -18.29
N LEU A 147 -8.72 -16.36 -17.79
CA LEU A 147 -8.71 -15.07 -18.45
C LEU A 147 -7.28 -14.55 -18.71
N ILE A 148 -6.34 -14.81 -17.80
CA ILE A 148 -4.95 -14.36 -17.93
C ILE A 148 -4.31 -15.01 -19.16
N ASP A 149 -4.43 -16.33 -19.28
CA ASP A 149 -3.88 -17.09 -20.41
C ASP A 149 -4.56 -16.72 -21.72
N THR A 150 -5.88 -16.51 -21.69
CA THR A 150 -6.67 -16.13 -22.86
C THR A 150 -6.25 -14.75 -23.38
N ILE A 151 -6.10 -13.75 -22.50
CA ILE A 151 -5.62 -12.42 -22.89
C ILE A 151 -4.21 -12.50 -23.43
N ASN A 152 -3.31 -13.23 -22.77
CA ASN A 152 -1.93 -13.38 -23.22
C ASN A 152 -1.81 -14.09 -24.58
N ALA A 153 -2.73 -14.99 -24.91
CA ALA A 153 -2.78 -15.64 -26.22
C ALA A 153 -3.28 -14.71 -27.33
N LEU A 154 -4.25 -13.84 -27.02
CA LEU A 154 -4.90 -12.97 -28.00
C LEU A 154 -4.16 -11.64 -28.21
N VAL A 155 -3.62 -11.08 -27.14
CA VAL A 155 -2.85 -9.84 -27.13
C VAL A 155 -1.59 -10.05 -26.29
N PRO A 156 -0.54 -10.67 -26.88
CA PRO A 156 0.71 -10.92 -26.18
C PRO A 156 1.30 -9.64 -25.59
N GLY A 157 1.60 -9.66 -24.29
CA GLY A 157 2.21 -8.53 -23.57
C GLY A 157 1.22 -7.51 -22.98
N LEU A 158 -0.09 -7.70 -23.14
CA LEU A 158 -1.08 -6.82 -22.49
C LEU A 158 -1.07 -6.98 -20.97
N ILE A 159 -1.07 -8.24 -20.49
CA ILE A 159 -0.91 -8.56 -19.06
C ILE A 159 0.56 -8.89 -18.81
N PRO A 160 1.27 -8.12 -17.97
CA PRO A 160 2.71 -8.27 -17.79
C PRO A 160 3.10 -9.41 -16.82
N PHE A 161 2.17 -10.33 -16.51
CA PHE A 161 2.40 -11.45 -15.61
C PHE A 161 1.70 -12.73 -16.10
N LYS A 162 2.11 -13.86 -15.53
CA LYS A 162 1.52 -15.20 -15.74
C LYS A 162 1.22 -15.83 -14.39
N GLY A 163 0.28 -16.78 -14.35
CA GLY A 163 -0.05 -17.53 -13.14
C GLY A 163 -1.14 -16.87 -12.32
N LYS A 164 -0.89 -16.67 -11.01
CA LYS A 164 -1.93 -16.26 -10.06
C LYS A 164 -2.14 -14.75 -10.05
N PHE A 165 -3.40 -14.34 -9.90
CA PHE A 165 -3.79 -12.97 -9.59
C PHE A 165 -4.29 -12.88 -8.15
N GLY A 166 -3.80 -11.90 -7.38
CA GLY A 166 -4.24 -11.59 -6.02
C GLY A 166 -3.71 -10.23 -5.58
N LEU A 167 -4.35 -9.62 -4.57
CA LEU A 167 -4.01 -8.27 -4.11
C LEU A 167 -2.57 -8.16 -3.57
N PHE A 168 -2.09 -9.24 -2.94
CA PHE A 168 -0.81 -9.32 -2.26
C PHE A 168 -0.03 -10.57 -2.66
N VAL A 169 -0.26 -11.08 -3.89
CA VAL A 169 0.35 -12.31 -4.42
C VAL A 169 1.88 -12.28 -4.33
N GLU A 170 2.49 -11.11 -4.52
CA GLU A 170 3.94 -10.91 -4.43
C GLU A 170 4.40 -10.32 -3.10
N LEU A 171 3.55 -10.24 -2.05
CA LEU A 171 3.94 -9.62 -0.77
C LEU A 171 4.56 -10.63 0.20
N ASN A 172 4.09 -11.88 0.19
CA ASN A 172 4.54 -12.87 1.17
C ASN A 172 5.88 -13.48 0.77
N ASN A 173 6.82 -13.49 1.71
CA ASN A 173 8.19 -13.97 1.52
C ASN A 173 8.94 -13.24 0.39
N SER A 174 8.64 -11.95 0.19
CA SER A 174 9.27 -11.08 -0.78
C SER A 174 9.83 -9.82 -0.13
N ASN A 175 10.41 -8.93 -0.93
CA ASN A 175 10.91 -7.62 -0.51
C ASN A 175 10.35 -6.51 -1.41
N SER A 176 10.27 -5.30 -0.88
CA SER A 176 9.76 -4.12 -1.60
C SER A 176 10.87 -3.35 -2.34
N GLY A 177 11.99 -3.98 -2.70
CA GLY A 177 13.13 -3.37 -3.37
C GLY A 177 14.33 -3.07 -2.46
N LEU A 178 15.44 -2.65 -3.10
CA LEU A 178 16.72 -2.36 -2.45
C LEU A 178 16.71 -0.94 -1.89
N PHE A 179 16.69 -0.81 -0.57
CA PHE A 179 16.88 0.47 0.10
C PHE A 179 18.35 0.74 0.35
N THR A 180 18.79 1.96 0.09
CA THR A 180 20.07 2.50 0.57
C THR A 180 19.77 3.66 1.51
N VAL A 181 20.19 3.54 2.76
CA VAL A 181 19.92 4.54 3.81
C VAL A 181 21.21 5.02 4.46
N ASN A 182 21.18 6.21 5.05
CA ASN A 182 22.30 6.77 5.78
C ASN A 182 22.50 6.03 7.12
N THR A 183 23.75 5.69 7.46
CA THR A 183 24.06 4.94 8.70
C THR A 183 24.17 5.83 9.94
N GLY A 184 24.38 7.14 9.73
CA GLY A 184 24.53 8.13 10.80
C GLY A 184 25.92 8.17 11.43
N MET A 185 26.94 7.56 10.80
CA MET A 185 28.31 7.57 11.31
C MET A 185 28.93 8.97 11.25
N LYS A 186 28.72 9.70 10.14
CA LYS A 186 29.20 11.08 9.98
C LYS A 186 28.20 12.09 10.55
N ASN A 187 26.92 11.91 10.28
CA ASN A 187 25.86 12.80 10.79
C ASN A 187 24.65 12.03 11.31
N ILE A 188 24.47 12.04 12.62
CA ILE A 188 23.37 11.31 13.27
C ILE A 188 21.98 11.84 12.91
N SER A 189 21.84 13.12 12.52
CA SER A 189 20.54 13.66 12.10
C SER A 189 20.05 13.11 10.76
N LYS A 190 20.89 12.37 10.04
CA LYS A 190 20.53 11.71 8.77
C LYS A 190 20.27 10.21 8.92
N VAL A 191 20.50 9.60 10.08
CA VAL A 191 20.37 8.13 10.21
C VAL A 191 18.98 7.66 9.74
N HIS A 192 18.91 6.52 9.06
CA HIS A 192 17.70 5.95 8.45
C HIS A 192 17.10 6.73 7.26
N MET A 193 17.54 7.96 6.98
CA MET A 193 17.08 8.71 5.81
C MET A 193 17.50 7.98 4.54
N VAL A 194 16.55 7.82 3.61
CA VAL A 194 16.77 7.15 2.33
C VAL A 194 17.69 8.01 1.46
N ASP A 195 18.78 7.42 0.97
CA ASP A 195 19.59 8.01 -0.10
C ASP A 195 19.04 7.59 -1.47
N SER A 196 18.64 6.33 -1.62
CA SER A 196 18.00 5.81 -2.83
C SER A 196 17.17 4.55 -2.58
N TRP A 197 16.22 4.30 -3.47
CA TRP A 197 15.45 3.06 -3.56
C TRP A 197 15.61 2.49 -4.96
N ASN A 198 16.04 1.22 -5.08
CA ASN A 198 16.43 0.59 -6.36
C ASN A 198 17.44 1.42 -7.17
N GLY A 199 18.34 2.13 -6.49
CA GLY A 199 19.32 3.04 -7.11
C GLY A 199 18.73 4.37 -7.60
N LEU A 200 17.42 4.60 -7.41
CA LEU A 200 16.73 5.80 -7.81
C LEU A 200 16.55 6.78 -6.63
N LYS A 201 16.70 8.07 -6.90
CA LYS A 201 16.37 9.16 -5.95
C LYS A 201 15.00 9.78 -6.20
N LYS A 202 14.44 9.49 -7.38
CA LYS A 202 13.08 9.84 -7.77
C LYS A 202 12.48 8.71 -8.58
N VAL A 203 11.19 8.45 -8.40
CA VAL A 203 10.41 7.57 -9.27
C VAL A 203 10.00 8.30 -10.55
N ASN A 204 9.28 7.63 -11.43
CA ASN A 204 8.78 8.20 -12.69
C ASN A 204 7.28 7.94 -12.89
N TYR A 205 6.54 7.77 -11.79
CA TYR A 205 5.12 7.44 -11.80
C TYR A 205 4.21 8.69 -11.91
N TRP A 206 4.73 9.86 -11.57
CA TRP A 206 3.96 11.09 -11.35
C TRP A 206 4.33 12.19 -12.33
N ARG A 207 3.46 13.20 -12.46
CA ARG A 207 3.55 14.25 -13.49
C ARG A 207 4.52 15.38 -13.15
N SER A 208 4.96 15.49 -11.89
CA SER A 208 5.90 16.52 -11.46
C SER A 208 7.13 15.92 -10.80
N ASP A 209 8.28 16.60 -10.91
CA ASP A 209 9.52 16.16 -10.27
C ASP A 209 9.38 16.06 -8.75
N GLY A 210 8.68 17.02 -8.11
CA GLY A 210 8.47 17.02 -6.66
C GLY A 210 7.67 15.81 -6.17
N CYS A 211 6.62 15.41 -6.88
CA CYS A 211 5.80 14.25 -6.54
C CYS A 211 6.56 12.92 -6.74
N ASN A 212 7.56 12.92 -7.61
CA ASN A 212 8.42 11.78 -7.87
C ASN A 212 9.56 11.61 -6.85
N MET A 213 9.82 12.58 -5.98
CA MET A 213 10.93 12.51 -5.01
C MET A 213 10.74 11.37 -3.99
N ILE A 214 11.82 10.64 -3.72
CA ILE A 214 11.91 9.67 -2.62
C ILE A 214 12.47 10.42 -1.40
N ASN A 215 11.59 10.74 -0.46
CA ASN A 215 11.90 11.57 0.71
C ASN A 215 11.70 10.78 2.02
N GLY A 216 12.36 11.23 3.08
CA GLY A 216 12.19 10.66 4.42
C GLY A 216 12.95 9.35 4.64
N THR A 217 12.38 8.49 5.48
CA THR A 217 12.93 7.18 5.84
C THR A 217 12.20 6.05 5.11
N SER A 218 12.56 4.80 5.39
CA SER A 218 11.81 3.62 4.92
C SER A 218 10.52 3.36 5.72
N GLY A 219 10.17 4.22 6.68
CA GLY A 219 8.91 4.14 7.44
C GLY A 219 8.94 3.28 8.71
N GLU A 220 10.13 2.84 9.15
CA GLU A 220 10.29 2.02 10.36
C GLU A 220 10.97 2.74 11.52
N MET A 221 12.01 3.50 11.20
CA MET A 221 12.84 4.23 12.15
C MET A 221 13.12 5.62 11.60
N TRP A 222 13.35 6.56 12.51
CA TRP A 222 13.65 7.95 12.17
C TRP A 222 14.90 8.44 12.89
N PRO A 223 15.52 9.53 12.41
CA PRO A 223 16.56 10.19 13.17
C PRO A 223 16.13 10.51 14.61
N PRO A 224 17.04 10.42 15.58
CA PRO A 224 16.76 10.78 16.97
C PRO A 224 16.65 12.31 17.14
N PHE A 225 16.01 12.76 18.22
CA PHE A 225 15.85 14.18 18.58
C PHE A 225 15.13 15.03 17.53
N MET A 226 14.23 14.43 16.75
CA MET A 226 13.48 15.19 15.76
C MET A 226 12.49 16.16 16.43
N PRO A 227 12.33 17.37 15.87
CA PRO A 227 11.29 18.27 16.31
C PRO A 227 9.90 17.67 16.03
N PRO A 228 8.91 17.96 16.88
CA PRO A 228 7.53 17.49 16.69
C PRO A 228 6.81 18.32 15.62
N THR A 229 7.29 18.27 14.38
CA THR A 229 6.71 18.99 13.23
C THR A 229 6.08 18.02 12.24
N SER A 230 6.90 17.15 11.64
CA SER A 230 6.46 16.24 10.59
C SER A 230 7.38 15.03 10.48
N LEU A 231 6.82 13.92 10.00
CA LEU A 231 7.55 12.70 9.65
C LEU A 231 7.35 12.41 8.17
N GLU A 232 8.45 12.23 7.46
CA GLU A 232 8.42 11.82 6.05
C GLU A 232 8.93 10.40 5.90
N PHE A 233 8.31 9.65 5.02
CA PHE A 233 8.78 8.32 4.61
C PHE A 233 8.33 7.98 3.20
N TYR A 234 9.13 7.16 2.52
CA TYR A 234 8.79 6.62 1.22
C TYR A 234 8.16 5.24 1.38
N SER A 235 6.96 5.05 0.80
CA SER A 235 6.28 3.77 0.77
C SER A 235 6.23 3.25 -0.67
N PRO A 236 6.99 2.19 -1.00
CA PRO A 236 6.86 1.52 -2.29
C PRO A 236 5.42 1.04 -2.55
N ASP A 237 4.72 0.60 -1.51
CA ASP A 237 3.36 0.08 -1.61
C ASP A 237 2.33 1.17 -1.98
N ALA A 238 2.52 2.40 -1.48
CA ALA A 238 1.72 3.57 -1.82
C ALA A 238 2.27 4.36 -3.04
N CYS A 239 3.40 3.93 -3.60
CA CYS A 239 4.07 4.51 -4.77
C CYS A 239 4.50 5.99 -4.64
N ARG A 240 4.59 6.51 -3.41
CA ARG A 240 4.99 7.91 -3.16
C ARG A 240 5.60 8.09 -1.78
N SER A 241 6.26 9.23 -1.62
CA SER A 241 6.60 9.76 -0.30
C SER A 241 5.34 10.32 0.37
N MET A 242 5.21 10.04 1.67
CA MET A 242 4.10 10.49 2.52
C MET A 242 4.64 11.28 3.70
N THR A 243 3.90 12.33 4.08
CA THR A 243 4.24 13.20 5.21
C THR A 243 3.12 13.14 6.24
N LEU A 244 3.46 12.76 7.47
CA LEU A 244 2.58 12.86 8.63
C LEU A 244 2.92 14.14 9.40
N VAL A 245 1.92 14.72 10.07
CA VAL A 245 2.05 15.94 10.86
C VAL A 245 1.87 15.63 12.33
N TYR A 246 2.61 16.35 13.18
CA TYR A 246 2.45 16.21 14.63
C TYR A 246 1.03 16.58 15.05
N GLU A 247 0.44 15.75 15.92
CA GLU A 247 -0.88 15.98 16.49
C GLU A 247 -0.77 16.28 17.99
N GLN A 248 -0.16 15.39 18.76
CA GLN A 248 -0.13 15.49 20.21
C GLN A 248 1.01 14.69 20.85
N SER A 249 1.35 15.06 22.07
CA SER A 249 2.25 14.28 22.93
C SER A 249 1.44 13.30 23.78
N GLY A 250 1.99 12.11 24.02
CA GLY A 250 1.32 11.05 24.75
C GLY A 250 2.29 10.15 25.50
N LYS A 251 1.75 9.02 25.99
CA LYS A 251 2.54 7.95 26.58
C LYS A 251 1.97 6.61 26.15
N PHE A 252 2.83 5.68 25.74
CA PHE A 252 2.49 4.29 25.49
C PHE A 252 3.23 3.40 26.48
N LYS A 253 2.48 2.68 27.33
CA LYS A 253 3.05 1.82 28.38
C LYS A 253 4.13 2.51 29.23
N GLY A 254 3.92 3.80 29.54
CA GLY A 254 4.85 4.63 30.33
C GLY A 254 5.96 5.30 29.52
N VAL A 255 6.16 4.93 28.26
CA VAL A 255 7.16 5.53 27.35
C VAL A 255 6.56 6.79 26.70
N PRO A 256 7.24 7.96 26.76
CA PRO A 256 6.73 9.18 26.14
C PRO A 256 6.73 9.06 24.61
N THR A 257 5.69 9.59 23.97
CA THR A 257 5.54 9.52 22.52
C THR A 257 5.08 10.86 21.95
N TYR A 258 5.48 11.12 20.70
CA TYR A 258 4.84 12.09 19.83
C TYR A 258 3.97 11.33 18.82
N ARG A 259 2.69 11.69 18.76
CA ARG A 259 1.75 11.17 17.77
C ARG A 259 1.81 12.04 16.53
N PHE A 260 2.07 11.39 15.40
CA PHE A 260 1.97 11.98 14.07
C PHE A 260 0.82 11.32 13.32
N VAL A 261 0.04 12.11 12.57
CA VAL A 261 -1.14 11.64 11.85
C VAL A 261 -1.08 12.04 10.39
N ALA A 262 -1.74 11.26 9.53
CA ALA A 262 -1.94 11.64 8.14
C ALA A 262 -2.88 12.86 8.08
N PRO A 263 -2.42 14.00 7.52
CA PRO A 263 -3.30 15.15 7.36
C PRO A 263 -4.36 14.87 6.29
N LYS A 264 -5.49 15.60 6.34
CA LYS A 264 -6.53 15.54 5.29
C LYS A 264 -5.97 15.85 3.89
N THR A 265 -4.88 16.62 3.83
CA THR A 265 -4.19 16.97 2.58
C THR A 265 -3.40 15.83 1.95
N LEU A 266 -3.17 14.70 2.64
CA LEU A 266 -2.33 13.61 2.13
C LEU A 266 -2.81 13.07 0.76
N PHE A 267 -4.12 12.88 0.61
CA PHE A 267 -4.76 12.44 -0.63
C PHE A 267 -5.72 13.49 -1.20
N ALA A 268 -5.57 14.76 -0.82
CA ALA A 268 -6.40 15.83 -1.37
C ALA A 268 -6.08 16.06 -2.85
N ASN A 269 -7.10 16.49 -3.60
CA ASN A 269 -6.99 16.91 -4.99
C ASN A 269 -5.97 18.07 -5.10
N GLY A 270 -5.19 18.09 -6.19
CA GLY A 270 -4.26 19.19 -6.50
C GLY A 270 -4.92 20.57 -6.56
N THR A 271 -6.21 20.67 -6.89
CA THR A 271 -6.96 21.93 -6.84
C THR A 271 -7.19 22.43 -5.42
N ASP A 272 -7.37 21.52 -4.46
CA ASP A 272 -7.60 21.84 -3.05
C ASP A 272 -6.26 22.01 -2.30
N TYR A 273 -5.24 21.27 -2.73
CA TYR A 273 -3.89 21.29 -2.18
C TYR A 273 -2.85 21.26 -3.32
N PRO A 274 -2.37 22.43 -3.79
CA PRO A 274 -1.47 22.55 -4.94
C PRO A 274 -0.24 21.63 -4.93
N PRO A 275 0.41 21.33 -3.78
CA PRO A 275 1.53 20.39 -3.76
C PRO A 275 1.18 18.98 -4.26
N ASN A 276 -0.10 18.59 -4.31
CA ASN A 276 -0.54 17.31 -4.85
C ASN A 276 -0.84 17.30 -6.36
N GLU A 277 -0.71 18.43 -7.07
CA GLU A 277 -1.04 18.53 -8.50
C GLU A 277 -0.32 17.48 -9.36
N GLY A 278 0.94 17.14 -9.04
CA GLY A 278 1.70 16.13 -9.77
C GLY A 278 1.19 14.69 -9.61
N PHE A 279 0.35 14.41 -8.62
CA PHE A 279 -0.26 13.09 -8.40
C PHE A 279 -1.58 12.88 -9.16
N CYS A 280 -2.09 13.90 -9.85
CA CYS A 280 -3.32 13.85 -10.64
C CYS A 280 -3.22 12.86 -11.84
N PRO A 281 -4.35 12.28 -12.32
CA PRO A 281 -5.58 12.97 -12.69
C PRO A 281 -6.42 13.37 -11.48
N CYS A 282 -6.88 14.61 -11.48
CA CYS A 282 -7.52 15.22 -10.32
C CYS A 282 -8.95 14.67 -10.20
N LEU A 283 -9.17 13.79 -9.22
CA LEU A 283 -10.46 13.24 -8.82
C LEU A 283 -10.92 13.89 -7.51
N GLN A 284 -11.99 13.39 -6.91
CA GLN A 284 -12.45 13.83 -5.59
C GLN A 284 -11.31 13.71 -4.55
N SER A 285 -11.24 14.68 -3.64
CA SER A 285 -10.26 14.67 -2.55
C SER A 285 -10.41 13.42 -1.68
N GLY A 286 -9.29 12.81 -1.29
CA GLY A 286 -9.24 11.65 -0.40
C GLY A 286 -8.95 10.30 -1.07
N ILE A 287 -8.81 10.28 -2.40
CA ILE A 287 -8.38 9.11 -3.18
C ILE A 287 -7.13 9.45 -4.01
N GLN A 288 -6.27 8.47 -4.20
CA GLN A 288 -5.07 8.58 -5.02
C GLN A 288 -5.07 7.46 -6.07
N ASN A 289 -5.03 7.84 -7.34
CA ASN A 289 -4.84 6.88 -8.43
C ASN A 289 -3.40 6.36 -8.38
N VAL A 290 -3.23 5.04 -8.35
CA VAL A 290 -1.93 4.35 -8.33
C VAL A 290 -1.73 3.46 -9.56
N SER A 291 -2.51 3.65 -10.63
CA SER A 291 -2.41 2.84 -11.84
C SER A 291 -1.01 2.86 -12.46
N SER A 292 -0.35 4.02 -12.46
CA SER A 292 0.98 4.21 -13.06
C SER A 292 2.09 3.36 -12.42
N CYS A 293 1.92 2.93 -11.16
CA CYS A 293 2.85 2.04 -10.49
C CYS A 293 2.30 0.61 -10.30
N ARG A 294 1.03 0.37 -10.67
CA ARG A 294 0.35 -0.92 -10.54
C ARG A 294 0.00 -1.50 -11.90
N LEU A 295 0.97 -1.53 -12.81
CA LEU A 295 0.85 -2.16 -14.13
C LEU A 295 -0.33 -1.61 -14.95
N ASN A 296 -0.67 -0.34 -14.79
CA ASN A 296 -1.84 0.32 -15.38
C ASN A 296 -3.20 -0.26 -14.94
N ALA A 297 -3.24 -1.11 -13.91
CA ALA A 297 -4.50 -1.54 -13.31
C ALA A 297 -5.22 -0.33 -12.69
N PRO A 298 -6.56 -0.23 -12.81
CA PRO A 298 -7.36 0.91 -12.33
C PRO A 298 -7.52 0.88 -10.80
N MET A 299 -6.41 1.00 -10.08
CA MET A 299 -6.33 0.90 -8.63
C MET A 299 -6.24 2.28 -7.99
N PHE A 300 -6.99 2.45 -6.90
CA PHE A 300 -7.00 3.66 -6.09
C PHE A 300 -6.74 3.31 -4.63
N ILE A 301 -5.99 4.18 -3.94
CA ILE A 301 -5.80 4.09 -2.49
C ILE A 301 -6.56 5.23 -1.79
N SER A 302 -7.02 4.97 -0.58
CA SER A 302 -7.67 5.94 0.30
C SER A 302 -7.48 5.51 1.76
N HIS A 303 -7.91 6.34 2.70
CA HIS A 303 -8.08 5.86 4.07
C HIS A 303 -9.33 4.96 4.17
N PRO A 304 -9.38 4.03 5.14
CA PRO A 304 -10.53 3.14 5.31
C PRO A 304 -11.86 3.90 5.42
N HIS A 305 -12.91 3.34 4.82
CA HIS A 305 -14.24 3.97 4.70
C HIS A 305 -14.24 5.39 4.12
N PHE A 306 -13.24 5.73 3.31
CA PHE A 306 -13.03 7.08 2.79
C PHE A 306 -12.92 8.15 3.89
N TYR A 307 -12.33 7.80 5.04
CA TYR A 307 -11.99 8.78 6.06
C TYR A 307 -11.13 9.92 5.47
N ASN A 308 -11.40 11.16 5.87
CA ASN A 308 -10.78 12.37 5.31
C ASN A 308 -11.04 12.64 3.81
N ALA A 309 -11.94 11.89 3.15
CA ALA A 309 -12.28 12.11 1.76
C ALA A 309 -13.49 13.05 1.58
N ASP A 310 -13.75 13.40 0.31
CA ASP A 310 -14.97 14.09 -0.12
C ASP A 310 -16.21 13.24 0.23
N PRO A 311 -17.25 13.80 0.87
CA PRO A 311 -18.48 13.09 1.22
C PRO A 311 -19.11 12.33 0.05
N VAL A 312 -18.99 12.82 -1.19
CA VAL A 312 -19.55 12.12 -2.35
C VAL A 312 -19.02 10.69 -2.52
N LEU A 313 -17.79 10.41 -2.08
CA LEU A 313 -17.21 9.06 -2.11
C LEU A 313 -17.83 8.14 -1.05
N VAL A 314 -18.08 8.68 0.15
CA VAL A 314 -18.78 7.96 1.23
C VAL A 314 -20.23 7.72 0.82
N ASP A 315 -20.89 8.74 0.27
CA ASP A 315 -22.28 8.72 -0.16
C ASP A 315 -22.50 7.91 -1.44
N ALA A 316 -21.44 7.47 -2.13
CA ALA A 316 -21.53 6.58 -3.28
C ALA A 316 -21.68 5.10 -2.91
N VAL A 317 -21.43 4.71 -1.64
CA VAL A 317 -21.51 3.32 -1.18
C VAL A 317 -22.24 3.22 0.15
N GLU A 318 -23.26 2.38 0.24
CA GLU A 318 -23.99 2.15 1.50
C GLU A 318 -23.21 1.22 2.41
N GLY A 319 -23.20 1.52 3.72
CA GLY A 319 -22.48 0.74 4.73
C GLY A 319 -21.14 1.33 5.18
N LEU A 320 -20.68 2.41 4.53
CA LEU A 320 -19.46 3.11 4.95
C LEU A 320 -19.69 4.00 6.18
N LYS A 321 -18.76 3.97 7.14
CA LYS A 321 -18.84 4.69 8.41
C LYS A 321 -17.46 5.25 8.80
N PRO A 322 -16.96 6.30 8.14
CA PRO A 322 -15.64 6.86 8.45
C PRO A 322 -15.56 7.33 9.92
N SER A 323 -14.48 6.97 10.61
CA SER A 323 -14.20 7.35 11.99
C SER A 323 -12.72 7.59 12.18
N LYS A 324 -12.35 8.66 12.87
CA LYS A 324 -10.95 8.98 13.17
C LYS A 324 -10.30 7.88 14.01
N ASP A 325 -10.98 7.41 15.05
CA ASP A 325 -10.42 6.44 16.00
C ASP A 325 -10.11 5.09 15.37
N GLN A 326 -10.83 4.73 14.30
CA GLN A 326 -10.67 3.45 13.61
C GLN A 326 -9.86 3.55 12.31
N HIS A 327 -9.91 4.70 11.61
CA HIS A 327 -9.45 4.81 10.22
C HIS A 327 -8.35 5.85 10.00
N ALA A 328 -7.95 6.61 11.03
CA ALA A 328 -6.80 7.51 10.91
C ALA A 328 -5.48 6.72 10.84
N LEU A 329 -4.61 7.10 9.91
CA LEU A 329 -3.22 6.66 9.90
C LEU A 329 -2.43 7.49 10.92
N PHE A 330 -1.76 6.84 11.85
CA PHE A 330 -0.90 7.49 12.83
C PHE A 330 0.36 6.69 13.15
N LEU A 331 1.38 7.38 13.65
CA LEU A 331 2.61 6.82 14.20
C LEU A 331 2.91 7.48 15.54
N ASP A 332 3.17 6.65 16.55
CA ASP A 332 3.66 7.12 17.85
C ASP A 332 5.17 6.89 17.91
N VAL A 333 5.95 7.97 17.92
CA VAL A 333 7.42 7.92 17.88
C VAL A 333 7.99 8.44 19.20
N HIS A 334 9.02 7.77 19.72
CA HIS A 334 9.69 8.23 20.93
C HIS A 334 10.51 9.51 20.63
N PRO A 335 10.41 10.58 21.44
CA PRO A 335 11.02 11.88 21.12
C PRO A 335 12.55 11.91 20.94
N VAL A 336 13.27 10.94 21.52
CA VAL A 336 14.72 11.02 21.74
C VAL A 336 15.52 9.96 20.98
N SER A 337 14.87 8.88 20.54
CA SER A 337 15.57 7.66 20.07
C SER A 337 15.26 7.31 18.65
#